data_AF-A0AAV2QC65-F1
#
_entry.id   AF-A0AAV2QC65-F1
#
_cell.length_a   1.000
_cell.length_b   1.000
_cell.length_c   1.000
_cell.angle_alpha   90.00
_cell.angle_beta   90.00
_cell.angle_gamma   90.00
#
_symmetry.space_group_name_H-M   'P 1'
#
loop_
_entity.id
_entity.type
_entity.pdbx_description
1 polymer ?
#
loop_
_entity_poly.entity_id
_entity_poly.type
_entity_poly.pdbx_seq_one_letter_code
_entity_poly.pdbx_strand_id
1 'polypeptide(L)'
;MMRSLLFVTLLSAMALSSAQKRGNFEYLTMDNVNWLISERKNVDDMVNCVKRDRNCNDIFNDLKRIMPEILRTKGSCRAIRCTAEQQEVIKYAIKQLNKRYPRKMVELQSVFRR
;
A
#
# COMPACT_ATOMS: atom_id res chain seq x y z
N MET A 1 40.65 35.93 25.99
CA MET A 1 39.59 34.94 26.31
C MET A 1 38.44 35.13 25.33
N MET A 2 38.49 34.55 24.13
CA MET A 2 37.44 34.75 23.09
C MET A 2 37.54 33.71 21.96
N ARG A 3 37.74 32.42 22.32
CA ARG A 3 37.93 31.33 21.33
C ARG A 3 37.02 30.12 21.51
N SER A 4 36.09 30.15 22.45
CA SER A 4 35.26 28.97 22.81
C SER A 4 33.77 29.12 22.50
N LEU A 5 33.36 30.12 21.69
CA LEU A 5 31.95 30.40 21.40
C LEU A 5 31.49 30.00 19.97
N LEU A 6 32.33 29.33 19.18
CA LEU A 6 32.01 28.95 17.79
C LEU A 6 31.57 27.50 17.59
N PHE A 7 31.54 26.66 18.63
CA PHE A 7 31.21 25.23 18.50
C PHE A 7 29.79 24.85 18.92
N VAL A 8 28.97 25.78 19.42
CA VAL A 8 27.64 25.45 20.01
C VAL A 8 26.49 25.59 19.00
N THR A 9 26.70 26.15 17.81
CA THR A 9 25.62 26.45 16.85
C THR A 9 25.41 25.40 15.75
N LEU A 10 26.22 24.33 15.68
CA LEU A 10 26.16 23.34 14.60
C LEU A 10 25.32 22.08 14.89
N LEU A 11 24.73 21.96 16.07
CA LEU A 11 24.02 20.74 16.51
C LEU A 11 22.48 20.79 16.48
N SER A 12 21.88 21.89 16.01
CA SER A 12 20.41 22.06 16.00
C SER A 12 19.74 21.78 14.64
N ALA A 13 20.46 21.36 13.60
CA ALA A 13 19.92 21.23 12.25
C ALA A 13 19.33 19.86 11.86
N MET A 14 19.18 18.90 12.79
CA MET A 14 18.69 17.54 12.47
C MET A 14 17.33 17.17 13.09
N ALA A 15 16.52 18.14 13.51
CA ALA A 15 15.22 17.86 14.15
C ALA A 15 13.98 18.05 13.26
N LEU A 16 14.12 18.29 11.96
CA LEU A 16 12.97 18.40 11.05
C LEU A 16 13.19 17.62 9.76
N SER A 17 12.66 16.40 9.69
CA SER A 17 12.17 15.77 8.44
C SER A 17 11.50 14.41 8.69
N SER A 18 10.46 14.36 9.53
CA SER A 18 9.55 13.19 9.57
C SER A 18 8.09 13.55 9.29
N ALA A 19 7.82 14.73 8.71
CA ALA A 19 6.63 14.95 7.89
C ALA A 19 6.82 14.27 6.51
N GLN A 20 7.14 12.98 6.52
CA GLN A 20 7.20 12.17 5.33
C GLN A 20 5.76 12.03 4.80
N LYS A 21 5.46 12.59 3.62
CA LYS A 21 4.17 12.43 2.90
C LYS A 21 3.72 10.96 3.03
N ARG A 22 2.62 10.73 3.75
CA ARG A 22 1.93 9.44 3.79
C ARG A 22 1.42 9.14 2.38
N GLY A 23 1.43 7.87 1.97
CA GLY A 23 0.77 7.49 0.72
C GLY A 23 -0.71 7.87 0.81
N ASN A 24 -1.19 8.68 -0.13
CA ASN A 24 -2.61 9.00 -0.20
C ASN A 24 -3.34 7.82 -0.84
N PHE A 25 -3.88 6.94 0.01
CA PHE A 25 -4.71 5.79 -0.38
C PHE A 25 -6.09 5.92 0.27
N GLU A 26 -6.81 6.94 -0.18
CA GLU A 26 -8.12 7.31 0.35
C GLU A 26 -9.13 6.16 0.24
N TYR A 27 -9.01 5.34 -0.79
CA TYR A 27 -9.98 4.29 -1.08
C TYR A 27 -9.65 2.94 -0.40
N LEU A 28 -8.55 2.84 0.36
CA LEU A 28 -8.18 1.64 1.12
C LEU A 28 -8.84 1.62 2.50
N THR A 29 -10.16 1.58 2.51
CA THR A 29 -10.97 1.43 3.72
C THR A 29 -11.46 -0.02 3.87
N MET A 30 -11.86 -0.39 5.08
CA MET A 30 -12.42 -1.72 5.34
C MET A 30 -13.68 -1.98 4.50
N ASP A 31 -14.56 -0.98 4.36
CA ASP A 31 -15.80 -1.11 3.59
C ASP A 31 -15.55 -1.34 2.10
N ASN A 32 -14.61 -0.59 1.50
CA ASN A 32 -14.23 -0.77 0.10
C ASN A 32 -13.59 -2.13 -0.14
N VAL A 33 -12.75 -2.60 0.79
CA VAL A 33 -12.17 -3.94 0.72
C VAL A 33 -13.25 -5.01 0.86
N ASN A 34 -14.20 -4.85 1.79
CA ASN A 34 -15.32 -5.77 1.98
C ASN A 34 -16.20 -5.85 0.72
N TRP A 35 -16.50 -4.71 0.09
CA TRP A 35 -17.19 -4.65 -1.20
C TRP A 35 -16.39 -5.34 -2.31
N LEU A 36 -15.08 -5.10 -2.40
CA LEU A 36 -14.22 -5.74 -3.39
C LEU A 36 -14.26 -7.27 -3.27
N ILE A 37 -14.17 -7.80 -2.04
CA ILE A 37 -14.12 -9.25 -1.81
C ILE A 37 -15.51 -9.89 -1.72
N SER A 38 -16.59 -9.13 -1.65
CA SER A 38 -17.94 -9.68 -1.45
C SER A 38 -18.35 -10.55 -2.63
N GLU A 39 -18.05 -10.11 -3.85
CA GLU A 39 -18.45 -10.75 -5.10
C GLU A 39 -17.26 -11.13 -5.98
N ARG A 40 -17.41 -12.26 -6.68
CA ARG A 40 -16.39 -12.73 -7.64
C ARG A 40 -16.13 -11.70 -8.75
N LYS A 41 -17.18 -11.02 -9.23
CA LYS A 41 -17.08 -10.02 -10.30
C LYS A 41 -16.12 -8.88 -9.93
N ASN A 42 -16.22 -8.37 -8.72
CA ASN A 42 -15.37 -7.26 -8.26
C ASN A 42 -13.89 -7.67 -8.23
N VAL A 43 -13.60 -8.89 -7.77
CA VAL A 43 -12.24 -9.46 -7.78
C VAL A 43 -11.74 -9.64 -9.22
N ASP A 44 -12.59 -10.11 -10.14
CA ASP A 44 -12.22 -10.26 -11.55
C ASP A 44 -11.93 -8.91 -12.21
N ASP A 45 -12.76 -7.90 -11.96
CA ASP A 45 -12.54 -6.54 -12.46
C ASP A 45 -11.27 -5.91 -11.87
N MET A 46 -10.98 -6.11 -10.59
CA MET A 46 -9.70 -5.70 -9.97
C MET A 46 -8.51 -6.38 -10.64
N VAL A 47 -8.56 -7.70 -10.87
CA VAL A 47 -7.49 -8.44 -11.55
C VAL A 47 -7.30 -7.94 -12.98
N ASN A 48 -8.39 -7.65 -13.70
CA ASN A 48 -8.35 -7.07 -15.04
C ASN A 48 -7.72 -5.68 -15.04
N CYS A 49 -8.03 -4.84 -14.05
CA CYS A 49 -7.41 -3.53 -13.88
C CYS A 49 -5.89 -3.66 -13.67
N VAL A 50 -5.47 -4.54 -12.77
CA VAL A 50 -4.04 -4.78 -12.51
C VAL A 50 -3.30 -5.31 -13.74
N LYS A 51 -3.89 -6.25 -14.48
CA LYS A 51 -3.23 -6.94 -15.60
C LYS A 51 -3.27 -6.19 -16.93
N ARG A 52 -4.39 -5.52 -17.20
CA ARG A 52 -4.73 -5.04 -18.55
C ARG A 52 -5.17 -3.58 -18.56
N ASP A 53 -5.18 -2.93 -17.40
CA ASP A 53 -5.66 -1.55 -17.25
C ASP A 53 -7.11 -1.36 -17.71
N ARG A 54 -7.96 -2.38 -17.48
CA ARG A 54 -9.38 -2.38 -17.84
C ARG A 54 -10.27 -2.42 -16.61
N ASN A 55 -11.42 -1.76 -16.70
CA ASN A 55 -12.43 -1.69 -15.62
C ASN A 55 -11.85 -1.15 -14.30
N CYS A 56 -10.84 -0.28 -14.36
CA CYS A 56 -10.28 0.37 -13.19
C CYS A 56 -11.25 1.41 -12.62
N ASN A 57 -11.48 1.35 -11.32
CA ASN A 57 -12.04 2.44 -10.53
C ASN A 57 -10.99 2.92 -9.51
N ASP A 58 -11.34 3.91 -8.69
CA ASP A 58 -10.37 4.51 -7.77
C ASP A 58 -9.82 3.51 -6.74
N ILE A 59 -10.68 2.60 -6.23
CA ILE A 59 -10.26 1.51 -5.33
C ILE A 59 -9.23 0.61 -6.02
N PHE A 60 -9.50 0.20 -7.26
CA PHE A 60 -8.62 -0.70 -8.00
C PHE A 60 -7.32 -0.02 -8.41
N ASN A 61 -7.35 1.28 -8.69
CA ASN A 61 -6.17 2.09 -8.99
C ASN A 61 -5.25 2.22 -7.76
N ASP A 62 -5.83 2.48 -6.59
CA ASP A 62 -5.09 2.49 -5.33
C ASP A 62 -4.47 1.11 -5.07
N LEU A 63 -5.27 0.05 -5.17
CA LEU A 63 -4.79 -1.33 -5.01
C LEU A 63 -3.68 -1.68 -6.00
N LYS A 64 -3.83 -1.36 -7.29
CA LYS A 64 -2.82 -1.60 -8.33
C LYS A 64 -1.50 -0.93 -7.98
N ARG A 65 -1.53 0.30 -7.45
CA ARG A 65 -0.34 1.06 -7.06
C ARG A 65 0.42 0.40 -5.91
N ILE A 66 -0.29 -0.18 -4.95
CA ILE A 66 0.29 -0.77 -3.74
C ILE A 66 0.60 -2.26 -3.85
N MET A 67 -0.10 -2.98 -4.75
CA MET A 67 -0.03 -4.42 -4.92
C MET A 67 1.39 -4.97 -5.06
N PRO A 68 2.30 -4.41 -5.90
CA PRO A 68 3.65 -4.96 -6.03
C PRO A 68 4.40 -4.98 -4.71
N GLU A 69 4.32 -3.89 -3.94
CA GLU A 69 5.00 -3.80 -2.66
C GLU A 69 4.40 -4.77 -1.65
N ILE A 70 3.08 -4.77 -1.53
CA ILE A 70 2.35 -5.58 -0.56
C ILE A 70 2.54 -7.09 -0.80
N LEU A 71 2.57 -7.52 -2.07
CA LEU A 71 2.84 -8.91 -2.42
C LEU A 71 4.29 -9.30 -2.11
N ARG A 72 5.25 -8.40 -2.38
CA ARG A 72 6.67 -8.62 -2.10
C ARG A 72 6.97 -8.71 -0.60
N THR A 73 6.31 -7.89 0.20
CA THR A 73 6.58 -7.76 1.63
C THR A 73 5.59 -8.52 2.53
N LYS A 74 4.66 -9.29 1.93
CA LYS A 74 3.63 -10.06 2.64
C LYS A 74 2.71 -9.17 3.50
N GLY A 75 2.23 -8.06 2.96
CA GLY A 75 1.29 -7.17 3.66
C GLY A 75 1.92 -6.02 4.43
N SER A 76 3.22 -5.77 4.26
CA SER A 76 3.87 -4.59 4.81
C SER A 76 3.84 -3.43 3.81
N CYS A 77 3.48 -2.25 4.29
CA CYS A 77 3.39 -1.05 3.46
C CYS A 77 4.55 -0.08 3.69
N ARG A 78 5.69 -0.59 4.18
CA ARG A 78 6.81 0.24 4.63
C ARG A 78 7.37 1.16 3.53
N ALA A 79 7.49 0.69 2.28
CA ALA A 79 8.00 1.53 1.20
C ALA A 79 6.98 2.56 0.70
N ILE A 80 5.68 2.29 0.85
CA ILE A 80 4.58 3.14 0.37
C ILE A 80 3.96 4.02 1.47
N ARG A 81 4.46 3.92 2.71
CA ARG A 81 4.07 4.74 3.86
C ARG A 81 2.56 4.79 4.10
N CYS A 82 1.94 3.63 4.26
CA CYS A 82 0.53 3.57 4.67
C CYS A 82 0.38 3.80 6.19
N THR A 83 -0.82 4.18 6.61
CA THR A 83 -1.18 4.27 8.05
C THR A 83 -1.27 2.87 8.67
N ALA A 84 -1.22 2.79 9.99
CA ALA A 84 -1.41 1.51 10.70
C ALA A 84 -2.75 0.85 10.33
N GLU A 85 -3.81 1.65 10.20
CA GLU A 85 -5.14 1.20 9.77
C GLU A 85 -5.12 0.62 8.36
N GLN A 86 -4.58 1.36 7.38
CA GLN A 86 -4.45 0.89 6.01
C GLN A 86 -3.65 -0.41 5.94
N GLN A 87 -2.62 -0.57 6.77
CA GLN A 87 -1.84 -1.81 6.82
C GLN A 87 -2.69 -3.00 7.25
N GLU A 88 -3.55 -2.82 8.26
CA GLU A 88 -4.44 -3.89 8.72
C GLU A 88 -5.53 -4.20 7.68
N VAL A 89 -6.09 -3.18 7.01
CA VAL A 89 -7.01 -3.35 5.88
C VAL A 89 -6.36 -4.14 4.74
N ILE A 90 -5.11 -3.81 4.39
CA ILE A 90 -4.32 -4.50 3.37
C ILE A 90 -4.10 -5.97 3.75
N LYS A 91 -3.65 -6.25 4.98
CA LYS A 91 -3.44 -7.63 5.46
C LYS A 91 -4.73 -8.43 5.42
N TYR A 92 -5.83 -7.81 5.84
CA TYR A 92 -7.16 -8.41 5.76
C TYR A 92 -7.53 -8.74 4.30
N ALA A 93 -7.38 -7.78 3.38
CA ALA A 93 -7.67 -7.96 1.96
C ALA A 93 -6.90 -9.16 1.37
N ILE A 94 -5.58 -9.22 1.60
CA ILE A 94 -4.73 -10.33 1.12
C ILE A 94 -5.20 -11.66 1.71
N LYS A 95 -5.46 -11.70 3.02
CA LYS A 95 -5.90 -12.92 3.70
C LYS A 95 -7.21 -13.44 3.11
N GLN A 96 -8.17 -12.54 2.89
CA GLN A 96 -9.46 -12.91 2.31
C GLN A 96 -9.34 -13.31 0.85
N LEU A 97 -8.55 -12.59 0.06
CA LEU A 97 -8.32 -12.91 -1.34
C LEU A 97 -7.65 -14.28 -1.50
N ASN A 98 -6.64 -14.58 -0.67
CA ASN A 98 -5.98 -15.88 -0.67
C ASN A 98 -6.92 -17.02 -0.21
N LYS A 99 -7.78 -16.76 0.78
CA LYS A 99 -8.74 -17.73 1.29
C LYS A 99 -9.89 -18.02 0.30
N ARG A 100 -10.51 -16.98 -0.26
CA ARG A 100 -11.73 -17.09 -1.08
C ARG A 100 -11.46 -17.21 -2.57
N TYR A 101 -10.36 -16.62 -3.05
CA TYR A 101 -10.00 -16.54 -4.47
C TYR A 101 -8.53 -16.91 -4.72
N PRO A 102 -8.05 -18.09 -4.26
CA PRO A 102 -6.63 -18.46 -4.33
C PRO A 102 -6.06 -18.43 -5.75
N ARG A 103 -6.85 -18.82 -6.76
CA ARG A 103 -6.42 -18.77 -8.17
C ARG A 103 -6.17 -17.32 -8.65
N LYS A 104 -6.99 -16.37 -8.21
CA LYS A 104 -6.84 -14.94 -8.54
C LYS A 104 -5.62 -14.34 -7.84
N MET A 105 -5.33 -14.81 -6.63
CA MET A 105 -4.10 -14.43 -5.92
C MET A 105 -2.84 -14.88 -6.66
N VAL A 106 -2.80 -16.12 -7.15
CA VAL A 106 -1.70 -16.62 -7.99
C VAL A 106 -1.59 -15.81 -9.28
N GLU A 107 -2.73 -15.50 -9.90
CA GLU A 107 -2.78 -14.68 -11.12
C GLU A 107 -2.16 -13.29 -10.89
N LEU A 108 -2.52 -12.60 -9.81
CA LEU A 108 -1.92 -11.31 -9.45
C LEU A 108 -0.42 -11.40 -9.19
N GLN A 109 0.01 -12.42 -8.42
CA GLN A 109 1.44 -12.62 -8.15
C GLN A 109 2.25 -12.79 -9.42
N SER A 110 1.70 -13.46 -10.44
CA SER A 110 2.41 -13.66 -11.72
C SER A 110 2.67 -12.36 -12.50
N VAL A 111 1.87 -11.32 -12.26
CA VAL A 111 2.07 -9.98 -12.88
C VAL A 111 3.35 -9.33 -12.36
N PHE A 112 3.65 -9.50 -11.07
CA PHE A 112 4.73 -8.79 -10.37
C PHE A 112 5.97 -9.64 -10.09
N ARG A 113 6.01 -10.88 -10.56
CA ARG A 113 7.19 -11.77 -10.46
C ARG A 113 8.26 -11.50 -11.53
N ARG A 114 8.06 -10.52 -12.42
CA ARG A 114 9.00 -10.15 -13.48
C ARG A 114 10.06 -9.19 -12.98
#